data_AF-A0A3N5I539-F1
#
_entry.id   AF-A0A3N5I539-F1
#
_cell.length_a   1.000
_cell.length_b   1.000
_cell.length_c   1.000
_cell.angle_alpha   90.00
_cell.angle_beta   90.00
_cell.angle_gamma   90.00
#
_symmetry.space_group_name_H-M   'P 1'
#
loop_
_entity.id
_entity.type
_entity.pdbx_description
1 polymer ?
#
loop_
_entity_poly.entity_id
_entity_poly.type
_entity_poly.pdbx_seq_one_letter_code
_entity_poly.pdbx_strand_id
1 'polypeptide(L)'
;MRTETYWAPPVFEVLEKHGVGQVLSHWTWLPPLSRQLVRAGGRWVTAGQGGLVRLMTPIGKRYEEAFAQAHPFDKLVEGMLSPGLVQDTVALMKRAVERKQDLFLIINNRAGGNAPLIGQEIAREFLS
;
A
#
# COMPACT_ATOMS: atom_id res chain seq x y z
N MET A 1 -3.61 7.37 -6.40
CA MET A 1 -3.23 7.73 -7.79
C MET A 1 -2.30 6.66 -8.37
N ARG A 2 -2.17 6.57 -9.69
CA ARG A 2 -1.34 5.55 -10.38
C ARG A 2 -0.27 6.11 -11.31
N THR A 3 -0.22 7.42 -11.48
CA THR A 3 0.82 8.11 -12.26
C THR A 3 1.87 8.64 -11.29
N GLU A 4 3.13 8.27 -11.48
CA GLU A 4 4.20 8.64 -10.55
C GLU A 4 4.40 10.15 -10.46
N THR A 5 4.34 10.88 -11.58
CA THR A 5 4.54 12.33 -11.64
C THR A 5 3.49 13.12 -10.87
N TYR A 6 2.33 12.53 -10.57
CA TYR A 6 1.32 13.17 -9.74
C TYR A 6 1.60 13.07 -8.24
N TRP A 7 2.64 12.33 -7.81
CA TRP A 7 3.12 12.35 -6.42
C TRP A 7 3.92 13.62 -6.13
N ALA A 8 3.23 14.76 -6.21
CA ALA A 8 3.82 16.09 -6.10
C ALA A 8 2.95 17.00 -5.21
N PRO A 9 3.55 17.97 -4.51
CA PRO A 9 2.86 18.87 -3.58
C PRO A 9 1.59 19.53 -4.15
N PRO A 10 1.56 20.06 -5.39
CA PRO A 10 0.36 20.71 -5.91
C PRO A 10 -0.86 19.80 -5.98
N VAL A 11 -0.65 18.49 -6.20
CA VAL A 11 -1.76 17.54 -6.22
C VAL A 11 -2.27 17.27 -4.81
N PHE A 12 -1.39 17.17 -3.82
CA PHE A 12 -1.78 16.98 -2.42
C PHE A 12 -2.57 18.19 -1.90
N GLU A 13 -2.18 19.41 -2.26
CA GLU A 13 -2.90 20.64 -1.94
C GLU A 13 -4.34 20.63 -2.50
N VAL A 14 -4.53 20.16 -3.74
CA VAL A 14 -5.87 20.01 -4.33
C VAL A 14 -6.69 18.96 -3.58
N LEU A 15 -6.10 17.82 -3.23
CA LEU A 15 -6.77 16.79 -2.44
C LEU A 15 -7.22 17.33 -1.07
N GLU A 16 -6.33 18.04 -0.37
CA GLU A 16 -6.65 18.68 0.92
C GLU A 16 -7.76 19.72 0.78
N LYS A 17 -7.65 20.62 -0.20
CA LYS A 17 -8.64 21.67 -0.46
C LYS A 17 -10.05 21.12 -0.70
N HIS A 18 -10.15 19.97 -1.34
CA HIS A 18 -11.43 19.34 -1.68
C HIS A 18 -11.84 18.22 -0.70
N GLY A 19 -11.10 18.01 0.38
CA GLY A 19 -11.41 16.97 1.37
C GLY A 19 -11.40 15.56 0.77
N VAL A 20 -10.46 15.28 -0.13
CA VAL A 20 -10.32 13.97 -0.81
C VAL A 20 -9.13 13.22 -0.22
N GLY A 21 -9.36 12.00 0.26
CA GLY A 21 -8.33 11.18 0.88
C GLY A 21 -7.33 10.65 -0.14
N GLN A 22 -6.04 10.69 0.22
CA GLN A 22 -4.99 10.09 -0.58
C GLN A 22 -5.01 8.57 -0.44
N VAL A 23 -4.82 7.89 -1.56
CA VAL A 23 -4.65 6.43 -1.59
C VAL A 23 -3.18 6.11 -1.83
N LEU A 24 -2.53 5.53 -0.83
CA LEU A 24 -1.20 4.94 -0.95
C LEU A 24 -1.33 3.58 -1.65
N SER A 25 -0.43 3.24 -2.57
CA SER A 25 -0.58 2.02 -3.37
C SER A 25 0.75 1.35 -3.67
N HIS A 26 0.94 0.14 -3.16
CA HIS A 26 2.02 -0.73 -3.59
C HIS A 26 1.63 -1.37 -4.93
N TRP A 27 2.16 -0.85 -6.03
CA TRP A 27 1.77 -1.25 -7.39
C TRP A 27 2.94 -1.16 -8.36
N THR A 28 2.89 -1.94 -9.44
CA THR A 28 3.93 -2.15 -10.46
C THR A 28 4.76 -0.90 -10.79
N TRP A 29 4.11 0.24 -11.04
CA TRP A 29 4.75 1.47 -11.54
C TRP A 29 4.85 2.59 -10.50
N LEU A 30 4.52 2.29 -9.24
CA LEU A 30 4.64 3.26 -8.16
C LEU A 30 5.88 2.96 -7.32
N PRO A 31 6.49 3.98 -6.72
CA PRO A 31 7.55 3.76 -5.75
C PRO A 31 7.00 3.03 -4.51
N PRO A 32 7.86 2.41 -3.67
CA PRO A 32 7.44 1.83 -2.39
C PRO A 32 6.65 2.80 -1.51
N LEU A 33 5.83 2.26 -0.61
CA LEU A 33 4.96 3.03 0.27
C LEU A 33 5.75 4.02 1.15
N SER A 34 6.93 3.63 1.63
CA SER A 34 7.87 4.52 2.33
C SER A 34 8.23 5.76 1.50
N ARG A 35 8.58 5.58 0.22
CA ARG A 35 8.92 6.70 -0.69
C ARG A 35 7.71 7.56 -1.04
N GLN A 36 6.53 6.95 -1.19
CA GLN A 36 5.27 7.67 -1.35
C GLN A 36 5.02 8.63 -0.17
N LEU A 37 5.21 8.15 1.06
CA LEU A 37 5.04 8.94 2.27
C LEU A 37 6.06 10.09 2.36
N VAL A 38 7.33 9.84 1.99
CA VAL A 38 8.36 10.90 1.93
C VAL A 38 7.96 12.00 0.95
N ARG A 39 7.48 11.64 -0.25
CA ARG A 39 7.02 12.63 -1.24
C ARG A 39 5.83 13.44 -0.75
N ALA A 40 4.98 12.86 0.08
CA ALA A 40 3.86 13.54 0.74
C ALA A 40 4.27 14.27 2.04
N GLY A 41 5.57 14.51 2.27
CA GLY A 41 6.05 15.27 3.43
C GLY A 41 5.87 14.55 4.77
N GLY A 42 5.87 13.22 4.78
CA GLY A 42 5.66 12.42 6.00
C GLY A 42 4.21 12.38 6.48
N ARG A 43 3.27 12.88 5.69
CA ARG A 43 1.83 12.83 5.97
C ARG A 43 1.11 12.24 4.77
N TRP A 44 -0.14 11.85 4.95
CA TRP A 44 -1.03 11.52 3.84
C TRP A 44 -2.29 12.36 4.01
N VAL A 45 -2.91 12.72 2.88
CA VAL A 45 -4.17 13.45 2.90
C VAL A 45 -5.27 12.49 3.37
N THR A 46 -6.07 12.93 4.34
CA THR A 46 -7.21 12.15 4.84
C THR A 46 -8.51 12.87 4.49
N ALA A 47 -9.55 12.10 4.21
CA ALA A 47 -10.92 12.59 4.09
C ALA A 47 -11.77 11.83 5.10
N GLY A 48 -12.27 12.52 6.12
CA GLY A 48 -12.99 11.86 7.22
C GLY A 48 -12.06 11.01 8.10
N GLN A 49 -12.43 9.74 8.32
CA GLN A 49 -11.94 8.94 9.45
C GLN A 49 -10.59 8.24 9.26
N GLY A 50 -9.98 8.25 8.07
CA GLY A 50 -8.72 7.50 7.92
C GLY A 50 -7.98 7.62 6.59
N GLY A 51 -6.87 6.89 6.51
CA GLY A 51 -6.09 6.67 5.29
C GLY A 51 -6.45 5.36 4.59
N LEU A 52 -6.07 5.23 3.31
CA LEU A 52 -6.26 4.01 2.52
C LEU A 52 -4.95 3.54 1.89
N VAL A 53 -4.62 2.26 2.09
CA VAL A 53 -3.48 1.57 1.47
C VAL A 53 -3.98 0.44 0.58
N ARG A 54 -3.44 0.32 -0.63
CA ARG A 54 -3.70 -0.80 -1.54
C ARG A 54 -2.43 -1.60 -1.78
N LEU A 55 -2.48 -2.89 -1.49
CA LEU A 55 -1.42 -3.84 -1.81
C LEU A 55 -1.82 -4.59 -3.08
N MET A 56 -1.19 -4.24 -4.20
CA MET A 56 -1.54 -4.73 -5.54
C MET A 56 -0.40 -5.58 -6.10
N THR A 57 -0.34 -5.73 -7.43
CA THR A 57 0.76 -6.39 -8.13
C THR A 57 2.13 -5.86 -7.68
N PRO A 58 3.12 -6.74 -7.40
CA PRO A 58 4.46 -6.38 -6.98
C PRO A 58 5.10 -5.32 -7.87
N ILE A 59 5.93 -4.48 -7.26
CA ILE A 59 6.68 -3.43 -7.96
C ILE A 59 7.52 -4.08 -9.07
N GLY A 60 7.49 -3.49 -10.27
CA GLY A 60 8.22 -4.00 -11.44
C GLY A 60 7.65 -5.27 -12.09
N LYS A 61 6.61 -5.92 -11.53
CA LYS A 61 5.99 -7.09 -12.16
C LYS A 61 4.81 -6.72 -13.07
N ARG A 62 4.78 -7.32 -14.26
CA ARG A 62 3.61 -7.20 -15.16
C ARG A 62 2.41 -7.91 -14.57
N TYR A 63 1.22 -7.46 -15.00
CA TYR A 63 -0.04 -8.03 -14.54
C TYR A 63 -0.13 -9.52 -14.83
N GLU A 64 0.15 -9.91 -16.08
CA GLU A 64 -0.07 -11.27 -16.59
C GLU A 64 0.86 -12.27 -15.92
N GLU A 65 2.13 -11.88 -15.75
CA GLU A 65 3.15 -12.67 -15.05
C GLU A 65 2.77 -12.91 -13.59
N ALA A 66 2.34 -11.85 -12.89
CA ALA A 66 1.91 -11.96 -11.50
C ALA A 66 0.66 -12.83 -11.35
N PHE A 67 -0.28 -12.75 -12.30
CA PHE A 67 -1.47 -13.61 -12.29
C PHE A 67 -1.09 -15.08 -12.49
N ALA A 68 -0.30 -15.39 -13.52
CA ALA A 68 0.12 -16.75 -13.84
C ALA A 68 0.90 -17.41 -12.68
N GLN A 69 1.72 -16.62 -11.98
CA GLN A 69 2.49 -17.11 -10.83
C GLN A 69 1.63 -17.34 -9.58
N ALA A 70 0.60 -16.52 -9.38
CA ALA A 70 -0.20 -16.52 -8.15
C ALA A 70 -1.44 -17.41 -8.20
N HIS A 71 -2.00 -17.66 -9.38
CA HIS A 71 -3.18 -18.51 -9.53
C HIS A 71 -2.87 -19.94 -9.03
N PRO A 72 -3.76 -20.60 -8.27
CA PRO A 72 -5.18 -20.27 -7.99
C PRO A 72 -5.42 -19.40 -6.76
N PHE A 73 -4.40 -18.69 -6.29
CA PHE A 73 -4.42 -17.83 -5.11
C PHE A 73 -4.59 -18.53 -3.76
N ASP A 74 -4.14 -19.78 -3.67
CA ASP A 74 -4.33 -20.66 -2.52
C ASP A 74 -3.17 -20.61 -1.51
N LYS A 75 -2.01 -20.09 -1.90
CA LYS A 75 -0.80 -20.02 -1.05
C LYS A 75 0.00 -18.74 -1.27
N LEU A 76 0.91 -18.45 -0.35
CA LEU A 76 1.96 -17.47 -0.60
C LEU A 76 2.96 -18.03 -1.62
N VAL A 77 3.36 -17.17 -2.55
CA VAL A 77 4.35 -17.50 -3.57
C VAL A 77 5.68 -16.87 -3.18
N GLU A 78 6.70 -17.70 -3.00
CA GLU A 78 8.06 -17.27 -2.69
C GLU A 78 8.58 -16.28 -3.73
N GLY A 79 9.21 -15.20 -3.26
CA GLY A 79 9.74 -14.13 -4.12
C GLY A 79 8.67 -13.28 -4.84
N MET A 80 7.38 -13.50 -4.56
CA MET A 80 6.32 -12.67 -5.14
C MET A 80 6.05 -11.42 -4.30
N LEU A 81 5.97 -11.57 -2.98
CA LEU A 81 5.80 -10.45 -2.08
C LEU A 81 7.00 -9.50 -2.20
N SER A 82 6.76 -8.25 -2.57
CA SER A 82 7.88 -7.31 -2.74
C SER A 82 8.64 -7.11 -1.43
N PRO A 83 9.98 -7.06 -1.47
CA PRO A 83 10.79 -6.74 -0.29
C PRO A 83 10.33 -5.42 0.34
N GLY A 84 10.23 -5.40 1.67
CA GLY A 84 9.81 -4.21 2.42
C GLY A 84 8.30 -3.93 2.43
N LEU A 85 7.47 -4.65 1.65
CA LEU A 85 6.02 -4.41 1.60
C LEU A 85 5.37 -4.52 2.97
N VAL A 86 5.70 -5.58 3.72
CA VAL A 86 5.14 -5.81 5.06
C VAL A 86 5.62 -4.73 6.02
N GLN A 87 6.93 -4.46 6.04
CA GLN A 87 7.55 -3.48 6.93
C GLN A 87 7.01 -2.06 6.68
N ASP A 88 6.92 -1.64 5.42
CA ASP A 88 6.36 -0.34 5.05
C ASP A 88 4.89 -0.22 5.45
N THR A 89 4.11 -1.30 5.28
CA THR A 89 2.70 -1.34 5.65
C THR A 89 2.52 -1.23 7.17
N VAL A 90 3.30 -2.00 7.93
CA VAL A 90 3.30 -1.95 9.40
C VAL A 90 3.73 -0.58 9.92
N ALA A 91 4.73 0.05 9.30
CA ALA A 91 5.15 1.40 9.65
C ALA A 91 4.02 2.44 9.46
N LEU A 92 3.23 2.31 8.39
CA LEU A 92 2.04 3.14 8.18
C LEU A 92 0.95 2.87 9.22
N MET A 93 0.70 1.60 9.58
CA MET A 93 -0.26 1.22 10.62
C MET A 93 0.12 1.80 11.98
N LYS A 94 1.38 1.66 12.40
CA LYS A 94 1.90 2.23 13.66
C LYS A 94 1.69 3.76 13.69
N ARG A 95 2.01 4.43 12.58
CA ARG A 95 1.81 5.89 12.45
C ARG A 95 0.35 6.32 12.47
N ALA A 96 -0.57 5.50 11.95
CA ALA A 96 -2.00 5.77 12.01
C ALA A 96 -2.53 5.67 13.45
N VAL A 97 -2.07 4.66 14.20
CA VAL A 97 -2.38 4.50 15.64
C VAL A 97 -1.87 5.69 16.45
N GLU A 98 -0.61 6.11 16.25
CA GLU A 98 -0.05 7.29 16.91
C GLU A 98 -0.88 8.56 16.66
N ARG A 99 -1.48 8.66 15.46
CA ARG A 99 -2.31 9.78 15.05
C ARG A 99 -3.79 9.64 15.40
N LYS A 100 -4.19 8.51 16.01
CA LYS A 100 -5.60 8.18 16.30
C LYS A 100 -6.48 8.23 15.03
N GLN A 101 -5.95 7.72 13.93
CA GLN A 101 -6.63 7.65 12.63
C GLN A 101 -6.82 6.19 12.22
N ASP A 102 -7.92 5.91 11.54
CA ASP A 102 -8.09 4.59 10.92
C ASP A 102 -7.17 4.45 9.70
N LEU A 103 -6.71 3.23 9.44
CA LEU A 103 -5.99 2.89 8.22
C LEU A 103 -6.62 1.65 7.59
N PHE A 104 -7.24 1.85 6.44
CA PHE A 104 -7.87 0.78 5.69
C PHE A 104 -6.85 0.14 4.75
N LEU A 105 -6.72 -1.19 4.82
CA LEU A 105 -5.88 -1.96 3.91
C LEU A 105 -6.75 -2.75 2.92
N ILE A 106 -6.50 -2.58 1.62
CA ILE A 106 -7.05 -3.43 0.57
C ILE A 106 -5.93 -4.30 0.02
N ILE A 107 -6.03 -5.61 0.24
CA ILE A 107 -5.01 -6.58 -0.16
C ILE A 107 -5.51 -7.36 -1.37
N ASN A 108 -4.76 -7.32 -2.48
CA ASN A 108 -5.02 -8.14 -3.65
C ASN A 108 -4.19 -9.43 -3.62
N ASN A 109 -4.78 -10.57 -3.97
CA ASN A 109 -4.06 -11.86 -4.01
C ASN A 109 -2.78 -11.80 -4.84
N ARG A 110 -2.77 -11.01 -5.93
CA ARG A 110 -1.59 -10.86 -6.79
C ARG A 110 -0.41 -10.18 -6.10
N ALA A 111 -0.56 -9.61 -4.92
CA ALA A 111 0.56 -9.03 -4.17
C ALA A 111 1.58 -10.08 -3.71
N GLY A 112 1.15 -11.32 -3.50
CA GLY A 112 2.02 -12.38 -3.00
C GLY A 112 1.46 -13.79 -3.06
N GLY A 113 0.34 -14.01 -3.76
CA GLY A 113 -0.32 -15.31 -3.90
C GLY A 113 -1.66 -15.37 -3.18
N ASN A 114 -1.77 -14.94 -1.93
CA ASN A 114 -2.99 -15.13 -1.14
C ASN A 114 -3.24 -13.95 -0.19
N ALA A 115 -4.29 -13.16 -0.42
CA ALA A 115 -4.54 -11.94 0.36
C ALA A 115 -4.80 -12.20 1.85
N PRO A 116 -5.62 -13.21 2.26
CA PRO A 116 -5.75 -13.57 3.68
C PRO A 116 -4.41 -13.86 4.37
N LEU A 117 -3.54 -14.67 3.75
CA LEU A 117 -2.23 -15.00 4.33
C LEU A 117 -1.32 -13.76 4.42
N ILE A 118 -1.32 -12.88 3.41
CA ILE A 118 -0.58 -11.61 3.46
C ILE A 118 -1.10 -10.74 4.61
N GLY A 119 -2.42 -10.69 4.81
CA GLY A 119 -3.03 -9.97 5.92
C GLY A 119 -2.60 -10.52 7.28
N GLN A 120 -2.49 -11.84 7.41
CA GLN A 120 -1.96 -12.48 8.63
C GLN A 120 -0.49 -12.15 8.88
N GLU A 121 0.36 -12.16 7.85
CA GLU A 121 1.77 -11.76 7.97
C GLU A 121 1.91 -10.31 8.47
N ILE A 122 1.14 -9.38 7.88
CA ILE A 122 1.12 -7.97 8.30
C ILE A 122 0.62 -7.83 9.74
N ALA A 123 -0.47 -8.52 10.10
CA ALA A 123 -1.01 -8.47 11.45
C ALA A 123 -0.02 -9.02 12.48
N ARG A 124 0.69 -10.12 12.15
CA ARG A 124 1.71 -10.70 13.03
C ARG A 124 2.87 -9.75 13.26
N GLU A 125 3.42 -9.16 12.20
CA GLU A 125 4.51 -8.18 12.28
C GLU A 125 4.07 -6.88 12.99
N PHE A 126 2.79 -6.50 12.87
CA PHE A 126 2.26 -5.35 13.58
C PHE A 126 2.19 -5.56 15.10
N LEU A 127 1.91 -6.79 15.53
CA LEU A 127 1.73 -7.17 16.94
C LEU A 127 3.03 -7.61 17.65
N SER A 128 4.11 -7.85 16.90
CA SER A 128 5.46 -8.12 17.43
C SER A 128 6.16 -6.83 17.88
#